data_AF-A0AAW6NHW5-F1
#
_entry.id   AF-A0AAW6NHW5-F1
#
_cell.length_a   1.000
_cell.length_b   1.000
_cell.length_c   1.000
_cell.angle_alpha   90.00
_cell.angle_beta   90.00
_cell.angle_gamma   90.00
#
_symmetry.space_group_name_H-M   'P 1'
#
loop_
_entity.id
_entity.type
_entity.pdbx_description
1 polymer ?
#
loop_
_entity_poly.entity_id
_entity_poly.type
_entity_poly.pdbx_seq_one_letter_code
_entity_poly.pdbx_strand_id
1 'polypeptide(L)'
;PAALVAEGVRRLRPNARVLNICDMPVAAMRNMGAILGVDRHKLEVDYFGLNHFGWFTRVLVDGEDKLPELRKHIAKFGLLTEDAAKTDPQHSDPSWVKT
;
A
#
# COMPACT_ATOMS: atom_id res chain seq x y z
N PRO A 1 -12.28 5.11 -7.77
CA PRO A 1 -13.21 5.04 -6.61
C PRO A 1 -13.92 3.67 -6.52
N ALA A 2 -13.16 2.63 -6.14
CA ALA A 2 -13.74 1.29 -6.02
C ALA A 2 -14.67 1.16 -4.81
N ALA A 3 -14.52 2.01 -3.77
CA ALA A 3 -15.44 2.05 -2.62
C ALA A 3 -16.92 2.21 -3.04
N LEU A 4 -17.22 3.20 -3.89
CA LEU A 4 -18.59 3.48 -4.35
C LEU A 4 -19.15 2.34 -5.20
N VAL A 5 -18.32 1.83 -6.13
CA VAL A 5 -18.73 0.75 -7.03
C VAL A 5 -18.96 -0.55 -6.26
N ALA A 6 -18.05 -0.91 -5.35
CA ALA A 6 -18.18 -2.10 -4.51
C ALA A 6 -19.44 -2.04 -3.65
N GLU A 7 -19.77 -0.88 -3.07
CA GLU A 7 -21.02 -0.71 -2.32
C GLU A 7 -22.27 -0.84 -3.21
N GLY A 8 -22.22 -0.30 -4.43
CA GLY A 8 -23.27 -0.49 -5.43
C GLY A 8 -23.46 -1.96 -5.79
N VAL A 9 -22.38 -2.70 -6.07
CA VAL A 9 -22.41 -4.14 -6.34
C VAL A 9 -22.98 -4.90 -5.15
N ARG A 10 -22.52 -4.60 -3.93
CA ARG A 10 -23.01 -5.24 -2.70
C ARG A 10 -24.52 -5.09 -2.53
N ARG A 11 -25.07 -3.89 -2.79
CA ARG A 11 -26.52 -3.62 -2.64
C ARG A 11 -27.36 -4.18 -3.79
N LEU A 12 -26.91 -3.97 -5.02
CA LEU A 12 -27.74 -4.19 -6.21
C LEU A 12 -27.49 -5.55 -6.87
N ARG A 13 -26.33 -6.17 -6.64
CA ARG A 13 -25.89 -7.43 -7.28
C ARG A 13 -25.12 -8.32 -6.28
N PRO A 14 -25.70 -8.69 -5.13
CA PRO A 14 -25.00 -9.41 -4.06
C PRO A 14 -24.47 -10.80 -4.47
N ASN A 15 -25.06 -11.41 -5.51
CA ASN A 15 -24.69 -12.74 -6.00
C ASN A 15 -23.77 -12.71 -7.24
N ALA A 16 -23.31 -11.52 -7.66
CA ALA A 16 -22.40 -11.41 -8.79
C ALA A 16 -20.99 -11.90 -8.41
N ARG A 17 -20.32 -12.58 -9.34
CA ARG A 17 -18.95 -13.09 -9.16
C ARG A 17 -17.93 -11.99 -9.42
N VAL A 18 -17.79 -11.06 -8.48
CA VAL A 18 -16.90 -9.88 -8.60
C VAL A 18 -15.91 -9.84 -7.44
N LEU A 19 -14.61 -9.68 -7.76
CA LEU A 19 -13.55 -9.42 -6.78
C LEU A 19 -13.16 -7.93 -6.85
N ASN A 20 -13.39 -7.20 -5.76
CA ASN A 20 -13.01 -5.79 -5.66
C ASN A 20 -11.66 -5.69 -4.96
N ILE A 21 -10.62 -5.26 -5.68
CA ILE A 21 -9.25 -5.11 -5.17
C ILE A 21 -8.66 -3.76 -5.57
N CYS A 22 -7.67 -3.29 -4.82
CA CYS A 22 -6.91 -2.08 -5.09
C CYS A 22 -5.42 -2.37 -4.94
N ASP A 23 -4.64 -1.80 -5.83
CA ASP A 23 -3.19 -1.89 -5.92
C ASP A 23 -2.46 -0.96 -4.94
N MET A 24 -3.11 0.10 -4.45
CA MET A 24 -2.49 1.10 -3.59
C MET A 24 -1.85 0.53 -2.30
N PRO A 25 -2.49 -0.40 -1.54
CA PRO A 25 -1.83 -1.05 -0.40
C PRO A 25 -0.61 -1.87 -0.81
N VAL A 26 -0.62 -2.48 -1.99
CA VAL A 26 0.49 -3.26 -2.53
C VAL A 26 1.68 -2.36 -2.88
N ALA A 27 1.42 -1.17 -3.45
CA ALA A 27 2.43 -0.16 -3.68
C ALA A 27 3.03 0.37 -2.36
N ALA A 28 2.19 0.61 -1.35
CA ALA A 28 2.64 1.00 -0.02
C ALA A 28 3.53 -0.08 0.62
N MET A 29 3.16 -1.36 0.53
CA MET A 29 3.98 -2.48 1.03
C MET A 29 5.33 -2.58 0.32
N ARG A 30 5.38 -2.33 -0.99
CA ARG A 30 6.64 -2.30 -1.72
C ARG A 30 7.57 -1.19 -1.21
N ASN A 31 7.03 0.01 -0.95
CA ASN A 31 7.83 1.09 -0.38
C ASN A 31 8.26 0.79 1.06
N MET A 32 7.39 0.21 1.88
CA MET A 32 7.75 -0.26 3.23
C MET A 32 8.88 -1.29 3.18
N GLY A 33 8.81 -2.27 2.26
CA GLY A 33 9.87 -3.26 2.06
C GLY A 33 11.19 -2.62 1.66
N ALA A 34 11.16 -1.67 0.71
CA ALA A 34 12.35 -0.94 0.29
C ALA A 34 12.97 -0.08 1.42
N ILE A 35 12.15 0.56 2.26
CA ILE A 35 12.62 1.31 3.45
C ILE A 35 13.30 0.35 4.45
N LEU A 36 12.74 -0.84 4.64
CA LEU A 36 13.26 -1.86 5.56
C LEU A 36 14.37 -2.73 4.95
N GLY A 37 14.72 -2.54 3.67
CA GLY A 37 15.71 -3.35 2.97
C GLY A 37 15.30 -4.82 2.75
N VAL A 38 13.99 -5.11 2.68
CA VAL A 38 13.46 -6.47 2.51
C VAL A 38 12.50 -6.57 1.32
N ASP A 39 12.33 -7.78 0.79
CA ASP A 39 11.30 -8.04 -0.21
C ASP A 39 9.89 -7.87 0.41
N ARG A 40 8.95 -7.25 -0.33
CA ARG A 40 7.59 -6.99 0.18
C ARG A 40 6.85 -8.27 0.59
N HIS A 41 7.19 -9.42 0.01
CA HIS A 41 6.58 -10.71 0.31
C HIS A 41 7.03 -11.27 1.67
N LYS A 42 8.03 -10.65 2.31
CA LYS A 42 8.41 -10.88 3.70
C LYS A 42 7.59 -10.09 4.71
N LEU A 43 6.79 -9.12 4.25
CA LEU A 43 5.95 -8.33 5.13
C LEU A 43 4.66 -9.07 5.45
N GLU A 44 4.43 -9.32 6.74
CA GLU A 44 3.12 -9.69 7.26
C GLU A 44 2.47 -8.43 7.86
N VAL A 45 1.29 -8.06 7.36
CA VAL A 45 0.65 -6.78 7.71
C VAL A 45 -0.78 -6.97 8.16
N ASP A 46 -1.18 -6.17 9.15
CA ASP A 46 -2.59 -5.95 9.46
C ASP A 46 -2.99 -4.59 8.86
N TYR A 47 -4.06 -4.60 8.06
CA TYR A 47 -4.58 -3.41 7.38
C TYR A 47 -6.11 -3.37 7.49
N PHE A 48 -6.66 -2.20 7.78
CA PHE A 48 -8.11 -2.00 7.78
C PHE A 48 -8.48 -0.62 7.23
N GLY A 49 -9.72 -0.50 6.75
CA GLY A 49 -10.27 0.76 6.25
C GLY A 49 -11.18 0.56 5.04
N LEU A 50 -11.46 1.66 4.35
CA LEU A 50 -12.14 1.65 3.05
C LEU A 50 -11.10 1.67 1.92
N ASN A 51 -11.55 1.38 0.71
CA ASN A 51 -10.73 1.61 -0.48
C ASN A 51 -10.26 3.09 -0.52
N HIS A 52 -8.94 3.30 -0.65
CA HIS A 52 -8.27 4.60 -0.59
C HIS A 52 -8.38 5.34 0.77
N PHE A 53 -8.77 4.65 1.84
CA PHE A 53 -8.91 5.27 3.16
C PHE A 53 -8.71 4.24 4.27
N GLY A 54 -7.45 3.83 4.46
CA GLY A 54 -7.11 2.78 5.43
C GLY A 54 -5.72 2.94 6.04
N TRP A 55 -5.46 2.12 7.06
CA TRP A 55 -4.29 2.21 7.91
C TRP A 55 -3.67 0.83 8.13
N PHE A 56 -2.34 0.79 8.12
CA PHE A 56 -1.57 -0.35 8.60
C PHE A 56 -1.44 -0.26 10.13
N THR A 57 -1.87 -1.30 10.85
CA THR A 57 -1.83 -1.35 12.32
C THR A 57 -0.72 -2.23 12.86
N ARG A 58 -0.19 -3.12 12.01
CA ARG A 58 0.94 -3.99 12.32
C ARG A 58 1.72 -4.26 11.04
N VAL A 59 3.05 -4.26 11.13
CA VAL A 59 3.95 -4.62 10.03
C VAL A 59 5.07 -5.46 10.62
N LEU A 60 5.09 -6.75 10.28
CA LEU A 60 6.09 -7.70 10.75
C LEU A 60 7.02 -8.12 9.62
N VAL A 61 8.27 -8.40 9.96
CA VAL A 61 9.23 -9.11 9.12
C VAL A 61 9.77 -10.29 9.94
N ASP A 62 9.54 -11.51 9.46
CA ASP A 62 9.95 -12.74 10.14
C ASP A 62 9.55 -12.76 11.65
N GLY A 63 8.37 -12.22 11.97
CA GLY A 63 7.82 -12.14 13.34
C GLY A 63 8.19 -10.90 14.16
N GLU A 64 9.09 -10.03 13.69
CA GLU A 64 9.53 -8.83 14.40
C GLU A 64 8.73 -7.58 13.97
N ASP A 65 8.25 -6.77 14.92
CA ASP A 65 7.52 -5.52 14.63
C ASP A 65 8.43 -4.42 14.07
N LYS A 66 8.16 -4.02 12.82
CA LYS A 66 8.90 -3.00 12.09
C LYS A 66 8.18 -1.64 12.02
N LEU A 67 6.97 -1.50 12.58
CA LEU A 67 6.31 -0.20 12.63
C LEU A 67 7.13 0.90 13.32
N PRO A 68 7.87 0.66 14.43
CA PRO A 68 8.70 1.69 15.05
C PRO A 68 9.79 2.24 14.12
N GLU A 69 10.40 1.37 13.32
CA GLU A 69 11.43 1.74 12.35
C GLU A 69 10.83 2.53 11.18
N LEU A 70 9.74 2.01 10.59
CA LEU A 70 9.00 2.69 9.53
C LEU A 70 8.55 4.09 9.97
N ARG A 71 8.00 4.25 11.17
CA ARG A 71 7.56 5.55 11.69
C ARG A 71 8.70 6.57 11.78
N LYS A 72 9.89 6.15 12.21
CA LYS A 72 11.07 7.03 12.28
C LYS A 72 11.49 7.53 10.90
N HIS A 73 11.45 6.66 9.89
CA HIS A 73 11.73 7.03 8.50
C HIS A 73 10.63 7.94 7.94
N ILE A 74 9.37 7.52 8.04
CA ILE A 74 8.21 8.20 7.47
C ILE A 74 8.01 9.60 8.06
N ALA A 75 8.28 9.79 9.35
CA ALA A 75 8.22 11.10 9.99
C ALA A 75 9.22 12.13 9.39
N LYS A 76 10.29 11.65 8.74
CA LYS A 76 11.31 12.51 8.12
C LYS A 76 11.15 12.63 6.61
N PHE A 77 10.78 11.54 5.95
CA PHE A 77 10.86 11.41 4.48
C PHE A 77 9.53 11.03 3.81
N GLY A 78 8.47 10.79 4.59
CA GLY A 78 7.24 10.19 4.09
C GLY A 78 7.42 8.71 3.71
N LEU A 79 6.48 8.17 2.95
CA LEU A 79 6.52 6.77 2.46
C LEU A 79 7.28 6.65 1.12
N LEU A 80 8.08 7.64 0.77
CA LEU A 80 8.87 7.66 -0.45
C LEU A 80 10.30 7.20 -0.16
N THR A 81 10.83 6.38 -1.05
CA THR A 81 12.26 6.03 -1.06
C THR A 81 13.01 7.03 -1.94
N GLU A 82 14.29 7.27 -1.65
CA GLU A 82 15.15 8.21 -2.41
C GLU A 82 15.11 7.98 -3.94
N ASP A 83 14.89 6.72 -4.36
CA ASP A 83 14.86 6.33 -5.76
C ASP A 83 13.48 5.78 -6.17
N ALA A 84 12.46 6.65 -6.17
CA ALA A 84 11.06 6.30 -6.50
C ALA A 84 10.90 5.63 -7.88
N ALA A 85 11.81 5.90 -8.83
CA ALA A 85 11.82 5.27 -10.15
C ALA A 85 12.25 3.78 -10.11
N LYS A 86 13.08 3.39 -9.14
CA LYS A 86 13.47 1.98 -8.96
C LYS A 86 12.43 1.17 -8.20
N THR A 87 11.73 1.83 -7.27
CA THR A 87 10.68 1.17 -6.49
C THR A 87 9.37 1.11 -7.26
N ASP A 88 8.95 2.16 -7.97
CA ASP A 88 7.71 2.19 -8.75
C ASP A 88 7.86 2.46 -10.26
N PRO A 89 8.45 1.52 -11.03
CA PRO A 89 8.64 1.73 -12.46
C PRO A 89 7.35 1.93 -13.25
N GLN A 90 6.20 1.49 -12.71
CA GLN A 90 4.91 1.59 -13.39
C GLN A 90 4.23 2.95 -13.20
N HIS A 91 4.61 3.71 -12.16
CA HIS A 91 4.12 5.06 -11.90
C HIS A 91 5.25 6.11 -11.96
N SER A 92 6.43 5.74 -12.46
CA SER A 92 7.59 6.64 -12.63
C SER A 92 7.61 7.33 -13.99
N ASP A 93 6.49 7.38 -14.71
CA ASP A 93 6.42 8.09 -15.98
C ASP A 93 6.77 9.57 -15.75
N PRO A 94 7.73 10.13 -16.51
CA PRO A 94 8.23 11.49 -16.30
C PRO A 94 7.14 12.58 -16.28
N SER A 95 6.00 12.33 -16.95
CA SER A 95 4.85 13.24 -16.98
C SER A 95 4.10 13.33 -15.64
N TRP A 96 4.24 12.33 -14.77
CA TRP A 96 3.62 12.28 -13.44
C TRP A 96 4.56 12.75 -12.33
N VAL A 97 5.87 12.85 -12.61
CA VAL A 97 6.90 13.31 -11.68
C VAL A 97 7.07 14.84 -11.70
N LYS A 98 6.56 15.52 -12.74
CA LYS A 98 6.59 16.98 -12.90
C LYS A 98 5.20 17.62 -12.72
N THR A 99 4.82 17.89 -11.48
CA THR A 99 3.88 18.96 -11.10
C THR A 99 4.27 19.52 -9.76
#